data_AF-A0A2W6C7F6-F1
#
_entry.id   AF-A0A2W6C7F6-F1
#
_cell.length_a   1.000
_cell.length_b   1.000
_cell.length_c   1.000
_cell.angle_alpha   90.00
_cell.angle_beta   90.00
_cell.angle_gamma   90.00
#
_symmetry.space_group_name_H-M   'P 1'
#
loop_
_entity.id
_entity.type
_entity.pdbx_description
1 polymer ?
#
loop_
_entity_poly.entity_id
_entity_poly.type
_entity_poly.pdbx_seq_one_letter_code
_entity_poly.pdbx_strand_id
1 'polypeptide(L)'
;MSEPSLVLRDAAGRRRSPVTMPGYLAGRAPRNKGMEYPPDPPRPEEIVMVMRQAGQNPHGLRVRALIAVLWRAGLRISEALALNETDIDPGRGAVLVRHGKGDKRREAGMDQFGFQQLASRWPDRRHCGTLARGAGSSVFGSVALVLP
;
A
#
# COMPACT_ATOMS: atom_id res chain seq x y z
N MET A 1 -14.54 -41.24 16.28
CA MET A 1 -14.37 -40.73 14.91
C MET A 1 -13.78 -39.34 15.01
N SER A 2 -12.47 -39.20 14.77
CA SER A 2 -11.79 -37.90 14.87
C SER A 2 -12.10 -37.06 13.64
N GLU A 3 -12.72 -35.91 13.82
CA GLU A 3 -12.83 -34.91 12.75
C GLU A 3 -11.43 -34.42 12.37
N PRO A 4 -11.06 -34.41 11.07
CA PRO A 4 -9.82 -33.80 10.65
C PRO A 4 -9.93 -32.29 10.86
N SER A 5 -9.16 -31.74 11.81
CA SER A 5 -9.02 -30.29 11.97
C SER A 5 -8.53 -29.70 10.64
N LEU A 6 -9.44 -29.09 9.87
CA LEU A 6 -9.11 -28.45 8.60
C LEU A 6 -8.13 -27.30 8.87
N VAL A 7 -6.84 -27.57 8.68
CA VAL A 7 -5.80 -26.56 8.85
C VAL A 7 -5.96 -25.52 7.73
N LEU A 8 -6.58 -24.38 8.05
CA LEU A 8 -6.72 -23.28 7.11
C LEU A 8 -5.35 -22.79 6.64
N ARG A 9 -5.20 -22.65 5.33
CA ARG A 9 -3.99 -22.16 4.66
C ARG A 9 -4.20 -20.73 4.13
N ASP A 10 -3.11 -19.95 4.06
CA ASP A 10 -3.12 -18.62 3.45
C ASP A 10 -3.07 -18.72 1.90
N ALA A 11 -3.16 -17.59 1.21
CA ALA A 11 -3.10 -17.54 -0.26
C ALA A 11 -1.76 -18.04 -0.81
N ALA A 12 -0.72 -18.15 0.02
CA ALA A 12 0.58 -18.71 -0.32
C ALA A 12 0.72 -20.19 0.12
N GLY A 13 -0.37 -20.84 0.54
CA GLY A 13 -0.39 -22.25 0.95
C GLY A 13 0.20 -22.53 2.33
N ARG A 14 0.59 -21.52 3.11
CA ARG A 14 1.16 -21.69 4.46
C ARG A 14 0.06 -21.85 5.50
N ARG A 15 0.33 -22.56 6.59
CA ARG A 15 -0.63 -22.67 7.71
C ARG A 15 -0.95 -21.27 8.25
N ARG A 16 -2.23 -20.92 8.32
CA ARG A 16 -2.65 -19.64 8.89
C ARG A 16 -2.35 -19.60 10.39
N SER A 17 -1.80 -18.48 10.83
CA SER A 17 -1.67 -18.20 12.25
C SER A 17 -3.07 -18.00 12.85
N PRO A 18 -3.35 -18.51 14.06
CA PRO A 18 -4.62 -18.29 14.76
C PRO A 18 -5.02 -16.81 14.83
N VAL A 19 -4.06 -15.88 14.93
CA VAL A 19 -4.31 -14.43 14.99
C VAL A 19 -4.99 -13.86 13.74
N THR A 20 -4.85 -14.54 12.61
CA THR A 20 -5.44 -14.12 11.32
C THR A 20 -6.86 -14.66 11.13
N MET A 21 -7.38 -15.43 12.09
CA MET A 21 -8.71 -16.02 12.03
C MET A 21 -9.79 -15.05 12.53
N PRO A 22 -10.95 -14.98 11.87
CA PRO A 22 -12.10 -14.23 12.38
C PRO A 22 -12.43 -14.66 13.82
N GLY A 23 -12.68 -13.69 14.69
CA GLY A 23 -13.04 -13.96 16.08
C GLY A 23 -11.89 -14.31 17.02
N TYR A 24 -10.62 -14.37 16.56
CA TYR A 24 -9.48 -14.66 17.45
C TYR A 24 -9.37 -13.70 18.66
N LEU A 25 -9.71 -12.42 18.46
CA LEU A 25 -9.76 -11.40 19.51
C LEU A 25 -11.19 -11.10 19.99
N ALA A 26 -12.19 -11.93 19.64
CA ALA A 26 -13.57 -11.69 20.06
C ALA A 26 -13.68 -11.61 21.59
N GLY A 27 -14.35 -10.57 22.09
CA GLY A 27 -14.53 -10.33 23.52
C GLY A 27 -13.29 -9.83 24.26
N ARG A 28 -12.12 -9.73 23.60
CA ARG A 28 -10.90 -9.21 24.22
C ARG A 28 -10.72 -7.74 23.89
N ALA A 29 -10.49 -6.94 24.93
CA ALA A 29 -10.05 -5.57 24.73
C ALA A 29 -8.69 -5.56 23.98
N PRO A 30 -8.49 -4.62 23.04
CA PRO A 30 -7.17 -4.37 22.48
C PRO A 30 -6.14 -4.11 23.59
N ARG A 31 -4.91 -4.59 23.40
CA ARG A 31 -3.83 -4.43 24.38
C ARG A 31 -3.54 -2.96 24.72
N ASN A 32 -3.81 -2.06 23.78
CA ASN A 32 -3.64 -0.62 23.91
C ASN A 32 -4.91 0.11 24.44
N LYS A 33 -5.97 -0.62 24.83
CA LYS A 33 -7.18 0.03 25.36
C LYS A 33 -6.86 0.75 26.66
N GLY A 34 -7.16 2.05 26.71
CA GLY A 34 -6.89 2.90 27.88
C GLY A 34 -5.46 3.45 27.94
N MET A 35 -4.60 3.09 26.98
CA MET A 35 -3.27 3.69 26.84
C MET A 35 -3.34 4.86 25.87
N GLU A 36 -2.88 6.02 26.31
CA GLU A 36 -2.68 7.20 25.45
C GLU A 36 -1.19 7.32 25.13
N TYR A 37 -0.87 7.33 23.85
CA TYR A 37 0.50 7.53 23.36
C TYR A 37 0.59 8.94 22.78
N PRO A 38 1.59 9.75 23.18
CA PRO A 38 1.79 11.05 22.56
C PRO A 38 2.10 10.86 21.06
N PRO A 39 1.69 11.81 20.21
CA PRO A 39 2.08 11.80 18.81
C PRO A 39 3.60 12.01 18.71
N ASP A 40 4.31 10.99 18.26
CA ASP A 40 5.75 11.01 18.00
C ASP A 40 6.00 10.79 16.49
N PRO A 41 5.77 11.82 15.64
CA PRO A 41 5.96 11.68 14.20
C PRO A 41 7.44 11.60 13.85
N PRO A 42 7.84 10.70 12.93
CA PRO A 42 9.23 10.62 12.49
C PRO A 42 9.65 11.91 11.80
N ARG A 43 10.90 12.31 12.02
CA ARG A 43 11.47 13.48 11.38
C ARG A 43 11.70 13.19 9.89
N PRO A 44 11.66 14.21 9.00
CA PRO A 44 11.89 14.01 7.57
C PRO A 44 13.21 13.28 7.26
N GLU A 45 14.26 13.53 8.03
CA GLU A 45 15.56 12.88 7.86
C GLU A 45 15.47 11.38 8.11
N GLU A 46 14.72 10.96 9.12
CA GLU A 46 14.51 9.54 9.47
C GLU A 46 13.76 8.81 8.38
N ILE A 47 12.72 9.45 7.82
CA ILE A 47 11.96 8.91 6.70
C ILE A 47 12.89 8.72 5.48
N VAL A 48 13.72 9.71 5.17
CA VAL A 48 14.68 9.64 4.06
C VAL A 48 15.72 8.53 4.30
N MET A 49 16.21 8.36 5.53
CA MET A 49 17.13 7.27 5.89
C MET A 49 16.48 5.89 5.67
N VAL A 50 15.24 5.69 6.11
CA VAL A 50 14.49 4.45 5.88
C VAL A 50 14.28 4.20 4.38
N MET A 51 13.94 5.23 3.61
CA MET A 51 13.78 5.13 2.15
C MET A 51 15.09 4.73 1.46
N ARG A 52 16.24 5.23 1.92
CA ARG A 52 17.56 4.87 1.38
C ARG A 52 17.88 3.39 1.64
N GLN A 53 17.54 2.88 2.82
CA GLN A 53 17.80 1.48 3.19
C GLN A 53 17.04 0.47 2.32
N ALA A 54 15.90 0.86 1.74
CA ALA A 54 15.14 0.01 0.81
C ALA A 54 15.92 -0.31 -0.49
N GLY A 55 16.92 0.50 -0.86
CA GLY A 55 17.75 0.29 -2.04
C GLY A 55 17.10 0.69 -3.37
N GLN A 56 17.77 0.34 -4.48
CA GLN A 56 17.38 0.71 -5.85
C GLN A 56 16.80 -0.46 -6.68
N ASN A 57 16.65 -1.64 -6.07
CA ASN A 57 16.01 -2.77 -6.76
C ASN A 57 14.49 -2.51 -6.94
N PRO A 58 13.78 -3.25 -7.82
CA PRO A 58 12.35 -3.03 -8.07
C PRO A 58 11.46 -3.12 -6.81
N HIS A 59 11.85 -3.94 -5.83
CA HIS A 59 11.14 -4.03 -4.55
C HIS A 59 11.40 -2.80 -3.67
N GLY A 60 12.64 -2.31 -3.63
CA GLY A 60 13.06 -1.10 -2.94
C GLY A 60 12.36 0.14 -3.48
N LEU A 61 12.30 0.28 -4.81
CA LEU A 61 11.54 1.35 -5.47
C LEU A 61 10.05 1.28 -5.14
N ARG A 62 9.47 0.07 -5.06
CA ARG A 62 8.07 -0.12 -4.62
C ARG A 62 7.86 0.34 -3.17
N VAL A 63 8.76 -0.03 -2.27
CA VAL A 63 8.69 0.36 -0.86
C VAL A 63 8.86 1.87 -0.70
N ARG A 64 9.80 2.49 -1.42
CA ARG A 64 9.99 3.95 -1.42
C ARG A 64 8.77 4.69 -1.93
N ALA A 65 8.17 4.22 -3.02
CA ALA A 65 6.91 4.75 -3.53
C ALA A 65 5.78 4.62 -2.49
N LEU A 66 5.69 3.48 -1.80
CA LEU A 66 4.68 3.26 -0.77
C LEU A 66 4.87 4.23 0.42
N ILE A 67 6.10 4.36 0.93
CA ILE A 67 6.44 5.29 2.01
C ILE A 67 6.07 6.72 1.60
N ALA A 68 6.40 7.13 0.36
CA ALA A 68 6.09 8.45 -0.14
C ALA A 68 4.57 8.72 -0.18
N VAL A 69 3.75 7.77 -0.63
CA VAL A 69 2.28 7.93 -0.66
C VAL A 69 1.69 8.02 0.75
N LEU A 70 2.19 7.20 1.69
CA LEU A 70 1.75 7.23 3.08
C LEU A 70 2.10 8.58 3.75
N TRP A 71 3.33 9.06 3.55
CA TRP A 71 3.83 10.26 4.20
C TRP A 71 3.35 11.55 3.53
N ARG A 72 3.46 11.65 2.20
CA ARG A 72 3.20 12.90 1.46
C ARG A 72 1.73 13.16 1.19
N ALA A 73 0.97 12.10 0.90
CA ALA A 73 -0.46 12.22 0.62
C ALA A 73 -1.34 11.83 1.82
N GLY A 74 -0.76 11.31 2.91
CA GLY A 74 -1.50 10.97 4.13
C GLY A 74 -2.55 9.88 3.91
N LEU A 75 -2.29 8.94 2.98
CA LEU A 75 -3.17 7.80 2.76
C LEU A 75 -3.05 6.80 3.90
N ARG A 76 -4.17 6.17 4.24
CA ARG A 76 -4.15 4.98 5.11
C ARG A 76 -3.51 3.81 4.36
N ILE A 77 -2.89 2.88 5.08
CA ILE A 77 -2.25 1.71 4.45
C ILE A 77 -3.21 0.93 3.54
N SER A 78 -4.48 0.78 3.93
CA SER A 78 -5.51 0.15 3.10
C SER A 78 -5.84 0.94 1.84
N GLU A 79 -5.90 2.27 1.93
CA GLU A 79 -6.16 3.16 0.79
C GLU A 79 -4.99 3.11 -0.19
N ALA A 80 -3.75 3.16 0.31
CA ALA A 80 -2.55 3.10 -0.53
C ALA A 80 -2.42 1.75 -1.28
N LEU A 81 -2.71 0.64 -0.61
CA LEU A 81 -2.65 -0.69 -1.23
C LEU A 81 -3.76 -0.91 -2.29
N ALA A 82 -4.88 -0.22 -2.17
CA ALA A 82 -5.99 -0.26 -3.12
C ALA A 82 -5.83 0.72 -4.31
N LEU A 83 -4.75 1.52 -4.33
CA LEU A 83 -4.53 2.54 -5.36
C LEU A 83 -4.24 1.90 -6.72
N ASN A 84 -4.93 2.37 -7.77
CA ASN A 84 -4.65 2.01 -9.16
C ASN A 84 -3.92 3.11 -9.91
N GLU A 85 -3.31 2.77 -11.04
CA GLU A 85 -2.57 3.74 -11.86
C GLU A 85 -3.44 4.90 -12.35
N THR A 86 -4.72 4.63 -12.61
CA THR A 86 -5.70 5.63 -13.06
C THR A 86 -6.15 6.59 -11.95
N ASP A 87 -5.78 6.31 -10.71
CA ASP A 87 -6.11 7.14 -9.56
C ASP A 87 -5.07 8.23 -9.30
N ILE A 88 -3.96 8.24 -10.04
CA ILE A 88 -2.85 9.17 -9.87
C ILE A 88 -2.92 10.24 -10.96
N ASP A 89 -3.02 11.52 -10.57
CA ASP A 89 -2.97 12.67 -11.48
C ASP A 89 -1.81 13.60 -11.09
N PRO A 90 -0.60 13.40 -11.67
CA PRO A 90 0.54 14.25 -11.39
C PRO A 90 0.35 15.69 -11.89
N GLY A 91 -0.50 15.91 -12.91
CA GLY A 91 -0.74 17.23 -13.49
C GLY A 91 -1.54 18.12 -12.54
N ARG A 92 -2.51 17.54 -11.83
CA ARG A 92 -3.30 18.22 -10.79
C ARG A 92 -2.67 18.15 -9.40
N GLY A 93 -1.61 17.35 -9.23
CA GLY A 93 -0.99 17.12 -7.93
C GLY A 93 -1.87 16.31 -6.98
N ALA A 94 -2.70 15.41 -7.53
CA ALA A 94 -3.77 14.75 -6.81
C ALA A 94 -3.73 13.23 -6.91
N VAL A 95 -4.20 12.57 -5.85
CA VAL A 95 -4.39 11.12 -5.74
C VAL A 95 -5.83 10.85 -5.35
N LEU A 96 -6.52 10.05 -6.15
CA LEU A 96 -7.92 9.71 -5.94
C LEU A 96 -8.06 8.50 -5.02
N VAL A 97 -8.67 8.70 -3.86
CA VAL A 97 -9.05 7.61 -2.96
C VAL A 97 -10.50 7.23 -3.25
N ARG A 98 -10.71 6.06 -3.85
CA ARG A 98 -12.05 5.54 -4.18
C ARG A 98 -12.84 5.11 -2.95
N HIS A 99 -12.19 4.37 -2.05
CA HIS A 99 -12.79 3.77 -0.87
C HIS A 99 -12.06 4.23 0.40
N GLY A 100 -12.49 5.36 0.96
CA GLY A 100 -11.96 5.91 2.21
C GLY A 100 -12.72 5.43 3.45
N LYS A 101 -12.52 6.13 4.57
CA LYS A 101 -13.26 5.86 5.81
C LYS A 101 -14.78 5.94 5.58
N GLY A 102 -15.50 4.88 5.94
CA GLY A 102 -16.95 4.78 5.73
C GLY A 102 -17.33 4.68 4.25
N ASP A 103 -16.43 4.14 3.42
CA ASP A 103 -16.59 3.98 1.98
C ASP A 103 -16.76 5.30 1.21
N LYS A 104 -16.20 6.39 1.75
CA LYS A 104 -16.30 7.72 1.15
C LYS A 104 -15.14 8.00 0.21
N ARG A 105 -15.46 8.47 -1.00
CA ARG A 105 -14.49 8.95 -1.98
C ARG A 105 -13.87 10.27 -1.53
N ARG A 106 -12.56 10.45 -1.71
CA ARG A 106 -11.85 11.71 -1.47
C ARG A 106 -10.67 11.90 -2.41
N GLU A 107 -10.26 13.14 -2.62
CA GLU A 107 -9.02 13.50 -3.33
C GLU A 107 -7.98 13.92 -2.30
N ALA A 108 -6.76 13.39 -2.42
CA ALA A 108 -5.62 13.73 -1.57
C ALA A 108 -4.58 14.46 -2.40
N GLY A 109 -4.15 15.64 -1.94
CA GLY A 109 -3.04 16.36 -2.57
C GLY A 109 -1.72 15.65 -2.28
N MET A 110 -0.82 15.67 -3.25
CA MET A 110 0.55 15.18 -3.10
C MET A 110 1.51 16.13 -3.80
N ASP A 111 2.71 16.25 -3.27
CA ASP A 111 3.73 17.12 -3.84
C ASP A 111 4.58 16.40 -4.90
N GLN A 112 5.38 17.17 -5.62
CA GLN A 112 6.23 16.70 -6.71
C GLN A 112 7.19 15.58 -6.25
N PHE A 113 7.74 15.67 -5.04
CA PHE A 113 8.63 14.63 -4.50
C PHE A 113 7.91 13.27 -4.41
N GLY A 114 6.66 13.24 -3.93
CA GLY A 114 5.86 12.02 -3.88
C GLY A 114 5.66 11.39 -5.25
N PHE A 115 5.34 12.23 -6.25
CA PHE A 115 5.19 11.77 -7.64
C PHE A 115 6.51 11.28 -8.25
N GLN A 116 7.65 11.88 -7.91
CA GLN A 116 8.96 11.39 -8.37
C GLN A 116 9.25 9.97 -7.87
N GLN A 117 8.86 9.63 -6.63
CA GLN A 117 9.06 8.26 -6.11
C GLN A 117 8.16 7.25 -6.84
N LEU A 118 6.93 7.64 -7.20
CA LEU A 118 6.04 6.81 -8.04
C LEU A 118 6.58 6.65 -9.46
N ALA A 119 7.06 7.73 -10.07
CA ALA A 119 7.64 7.71 -11.41
C ALA A 119 8.92 6.86 -11.49
N SER A 120 9.74 6.87 -10.43
CA SER A 120 10.98 6.09 -10.37
C SER A 120 10.75 4.58 -10.48
N ARG A 121 9.55 4.10 -10.14
CA ARG A 121 9.14 2.69 -10.33
C ARG A 121 8.82 2.36 -11.79
N TRP A 122 8.39 3.35 -12.58
CA TRP A 122 8.01 3.19 -13.99
C TRP A 122 8.84 4.13 -14.90
N PRO A 123 10.15 3.87 -15.08
CA PRO A 123 10.99 4.72 -15.94
C PRO A 123 10.50 4.79 -17.40
N ASP A 124 9.76 3.79 -17.86
CA ASP A 124 9.46 3.57 -19.27
C ASP A 124 8.10 4.14 -19.77
N ARG A 125 7.53 5.12 -19.05
CA ARG A 125 6.31 5.82 -19.52
C ARG A 125 6.58 7.01 -20.45
N ARG A 126 7.80 7.16 -20.96
CA ARG A 126 8.14 8.20 -21.96
C ARG A 126 7.62 7.86 -23.36
N HIS A 127 7.18 6.62 -23.63
CA HIS A 127 6.70 6.18 -24.94
C HIS A 127 5.48 5.26 -24.84
N CYS A 128 4.31 5.80 -24.51
CA CYS A 128 3.08 5.24 -25.04
C CYS A 128 1.99 6.30 -25.02
N GLY A 129 1.96 7.10 -26.08
CA GLY A 129 0.69 7.66 -26.51
C GLY A 129 -0.23 6.50 -26.85
N THR A 130 -1.41 6.48 -26.24
CA THR A 130 -2.59 5.75 -26.69
C THR A 130 -2.40 4.24 -26.88
N LEU A 131 -2.68 3.42 -25.85
CA LEU A 131 -3.46 2.17 -26.00
C LEU A 131 -3.78 1.53 -24.63
N ALA A 132 -5.02 1.05 -24.51
CA ALA A 132 -5.60 0.26 -23.41
C ALA A 132 -5.89 0.96 -22.05
N ARG A 133 -6.91 1.83 -22.05
CA ARG A 133 -7.80 2.02 -20.89
C ARG A 133 -8.53 0.69 -20.63
N GLY A 134 -8.27 -0.03 -19.54
CA GLY A 134 -9.12 -1.18 -19.20
C GLY A 134 -8.72 -2.06 -18.02
N ALA A 135 -7.42 -2.24 -17.73
CA ALA A 135 -7.02 -3.07 -16.60
C ALA A 135 -6.47 -2.17 -15.49
N GLY A 136 -7.25 -2.01 -14.40
CA GLY A 136 -6.78 -1.36 -13.18
C GLY A 136 -5.70 -2.22 -12.53
N SER A 137 -4.45 -2.08 -12.97
CA SER A 137 -3.30 -2.62 -12.26
C SER A 137 -3.08 -1.80 -10.98
N SER A 138 -3.06 -2.50 -9.84
CA SER A 138 -2.69 -1.88 -8.57
C SER A 138 -1.28 -1.32 -8.68
N VAL A 139 -1.10 -0.07 -8.24
CA VAL A 139 0.19 0.66 -8.25
C VAL A 139 1.28 -0.12 -7.53
N PHE A 140 0.89 -0.87 -6.49
CA PHE A 140 1.78 -1.68 -5.66
C PHE A 140 1.64 -3.19 -5.89
N GLY A 141 0.68 -3.60 -6.72
CA GLY A 141 0.50 -4.98 -7.13
C GLY A 141 1.77 -5.54 -7.78
N SER A 142 2.06 -6.81 -7.52
CA SER A 142 3.07 -7.53 -8.31
C SER A 142 2.46 -7.86 -9.66
N VAL A 143 2.99 -7.28 -10.73
CA VAL A 143 3.02 -8.00 -12.01
C VAL A 143 3.98 -9.16 -11.79
N ALA A 144 3.43 -10.30 -11.39
CA ALA A 144 4.04 -11.60 -11.53
C ALA A 144 3.13 -12.42 -12.45
N LEU A 145 3.10 -12.03 -13.73
CA LEU A 145 2.65 -12.90 -14.81
C LEU A 145 3.67 -12.73 -15.95
N VAL A 146 4.84 -13.32 -15.72
CA VAL A 146 5.59 -13.99 -16.77
C VAL A 146 5.70 -15.43 -16.27
N LEU A 147 4.73 -16.24 -16.66
CA LEU A 147 4.91 -17.69 -16.73
C LEU A 147 5.24 -17.99 -18.20
N PRO A 148 6.28 -18.79 -18.49
CA PRO A 148 6.53 -19.30 -19.84
C PRO A 148 5.41 -20.23 -20.31
#